data_AF-A0A9P3UTF9-F1
#
_entry.id   AF-A0A9P3UTF9-F1
#
_cell.length_a   1.000
_cell.length_b   1.000
_cell.length_c   1.000
_cell.angle_alpha   90.00
_cell.angle_beta   90.00
_cell.angle_gamma   90.00
#
_symmetry.space_group_name_H-M   'P 1'
#
loop_
_entity.id
_entity.type
_entity.pdbx_description
1 polymer ?
#
loop_
_entity_poly.entity_id
_entity_poly.type
_entity_poly.pdbx_seq_one_letter_code
_entity_poly.pdbx_strand_id
1 'polypeptide(L)'
;MRLYLSNTSPFNSTFHTADGQAIYKVRTSSKTFGRTTTIYRILQNDAVFDCTMRDIFGHLAQIEWKSLRSSRIRFRGRELRTRSVFKKKGWGWRGSDRVFIAPDGRQYRWKLGTASPELRILNDTQALVARFHPGGKTCFFPSRSPFLEILPAGEHIADAILVSFVYIEKLREDE
;
A
#
# COMPACT_ATOMS: atom_id res chain seq x y z
N MET A 1 -8.42 5.14 10.39
CA MET A 1 -8.39 5.92 9.12
C MET A 1 -8.84 5.07 7.92
N ARG A 2 -9.63 5.64 7.00
CA ARG A 2 -9.99 4.99 5.72
C ARG A 2 -9.43 5.77 4.54
N LEU A 3 -8.81 5.08 3.60
CA LEU A 3 -8.21 5.63 2.39
C LEU A 3 -8.96 5.10 1.18
N TYR A 4 -9.81 5.93 0.57
CA TYR A 4 -10.57 5.60 -0.63
C TYR A 4 -9.71 5.77 -1.87
N LEU A 5 -9.86 4.86 -2.83
CA LEU A 5 -9.12 4.87 -4.08
C LEU A 5 -9.94 5.57 -5.15
N SER A 6 -9.31 6.44 -5.94
CA SER A 6 -9.93 7.08 -7.11
C SER A 6 -10.18 6.12 -8.28
N ASN A 7 -9.47 4.98 -8.30
CA ASN A 7 -9.56 3.96 -9.33
C ASN A 7 -9.70 2.58 -8.68
N THR A 8 -10.24 1.59 -9.40
CA THR A 8 -10.37 0.20 -8.92
C THR A 8 -9.02 -0.45 -8.65
N SER A 9 -8.00 -0.09 -9.42
CA SER A 9 -6.63 -0.58 -9.24
C SER A 9 -5.79 0.35 -8.36
N PRO A 10 -5.01 -0.17 -7.39
CA PRO A 10 -4.16 0.65 -6.52
C PRO A 10 -2.92 1.24 -7.22
N PHE A 11 -2.55 0.78 -8.42
CA PHE A 11 -1.26 1.13 -9.06
C PHE A 11 -1.23 2.49 -9.77
N ASN A 12 -2.38 3.05 -10.08
CA ASN A 12 -2.55 4.35 -10.74
C ASN A 12 -3.74 5.08 -10.11
N SER A 13 -3.66 5.31 -8.80
CA SER A 13 -4.77 5.78 -7.98
C SER A 13 -4.31 6.81 -6.97
N THR A 14 -5.22 7.74 -6.65
CA THR A 14 -5.06 8.70 -5.57
C THR A 14 -5.88 8.23 -4.37
N PHE A 15 -5.23 8.17 -3.22
CA PHE A 15 -5.81 7.75 -1.95
C PHE A 15 -6.25 8.98 -1.18
N HIS A 16 -7.54 9.06 -0.91
CA HIS A 16 -8.17 10.20 -0.22
C HIS A 16 -8.89 9.77 1.06
N THR A 17 -9.00 10.69 2.02
CA THR A 17 -9.80 10.47 3.24
C THR A 17 -11.29 10.48 2.93
N ALA A 18 -12.11 10.16 3.93
CA ALA A 18 -13.56 10.31 3.84
C ALA A 18 -13.99 11.75 3.53
N ASP A 19 -13.19 12.73 3.94
CA ASP A 19 -13.42 14.16 3.70
C ASP A 19 -12.99 14.61 2.29
N GLY A 20 -12.48 13.69 1.47
CA GLY A 20 -12.03 13.98 0.11
C GLY A 20 -10.61 14.53 -0.01
N GLN A 21 -9.87 14.69 1.11
CA GLN A 21 -8.49 15.18 1.07
C GLN A 21 -7.54 14.10 0.54
N ALA A 22 -6.75 14.42 -0.48
CA ALA A 22 -5.74 13.51 -1.02
C ALA A 22 -4.55 13.37 -0.06
N ILE A 23 -4.24 12.15 0.37
CA ILE A 23 -3.07 11.87 1.23
C ILE A 23 -1.93 11.27 0.41
N TYR A 24 -2.25 10.33 -0.49
CA TYR A 24 -1.23 9.63 -1.26
C TYR A 24 -1.59 9.54 -2.73
N LYS A 25 -0.55 9.44 -3.55
CA LYS A 25 -0.69 9.24 -4.99
C LYS A 25 0.23 8.13 -5.43
N VAL A 26 -0.33 7.13 -6.08
CA VAL A 26 0.43 6.00 -6.62
C VAL A 26 0.40 6.09 -8.14
N ARG A 27 1.59 6.02 -8.75
CA ARG A 27 1.75 6.03 -10.20
C ARG A 27 2.65 4.89 -10.61
N THR A 28 2.23 4.13 -11.61
CA THR A 28 2.99 3.02 -12.15
C THR A 28 3.23 3.20 -13.63
N SER A 29 4.50 3.23 -14.03
CA SER A 29 4.89 3.38 -15.44
C SER A 29 4.43 2.16 -16.26
N SER A 30 3.87 2.38 -17.45
CA SER A 30 3.36 1.35 -18.36
C SER A 30 4.43 0.57 -19.15
N LYS A 31 5.71 0.59 -18.72
CA LYS A 31 6.80 -0.07 -19.45
C LYS A 31 6.64 -1.60 -19.42
N THR A 32 6.84 -2.24 -20.57
CA THR A 32 6.86 -3.70 -20.77
C THR A 32 7.98 -4.40 -20.01
N PHE A 33 9.10 -3.70 -19.76
CA PHE A 33 10.22 -4.20 -18.96
C PHE A 33 10.63 -3.13 -17.93
N GLY A 34 10.88 -3.55 -16.68
CA GLY A 34 11.28 -2.63 -15.61
C GLY A 34 10.17 -1.69 -15.15
N ARG A 35 8.95 -2.23 -14.97
CA ARG A 35 7.81 -1.50 -14.40
C ARG A 35 8.24 -0.88 -13.07
N THR A 36 7.93 0.39 -12.86
CA THR A 36 8.27 1.12 -11.64
C THR A 36 7.02 1.77 -11.09
N THR A 37 6.76 1.57 -9.80
CA THR A 37 5.69 2.25 -9.08
C THR A 37 6.28 3.29 -8.16
N THR A 38 5.90 4.55 -8.34
CA THR A 38 6.26 5.65 -7.45
C THR A 38 5.06 6.04 -6.61
N ILE A 39 5.31 6.18 -5.31
CA ILE A 39 4.33 6.52 -4.29
C ILE A 39 4.72 7.88 -3.74
N TYR A 40 3.78 8.81 -3.78
CA TYR A 40 3.93 10.15 -3.25
C TYR A 40 3.01 10.36 -2.04
N ARG A 41 3.43 11.21 -1.12
CA ARG A 41 2.68 11.63 0.08
C ARG A 41 2.48 13.14 0.02
N ILE A 42 1.30 13.64 0.39
CA ILE A 42 1.06 15.07 0.49
C ILE A 42 2.00 15.68 1.55
N LEU A 43 2.62 16.81 1.21
CA LEU A 43 3.41 17.61 2.15
C LEU A 43 2.46 18.59 2.83
N GLN A 44 2.41 18.56 4.17
CA GLN A 44 1.78 19.65 4.91
C GLN A 44 2.65 20.89 4.70
N ASN A 45 2.07 21.93 4.10
CA ASN A 45 2.76 23.15 3.74
C ASN A 45 2.98 24.01 5.00
N ASP A 46 4.05 23.76 5.75
CA ASP A 46 4.41 24.57 6.92
C ASP A 46 5.18 25.85 6.57
N ALA A 47 5.30 26.22 5.28
CA ALA A 47 5.98 27.45 4.92
C ALA A 47 5.43 28.09 3.64
N VAL A 48 5.01 29.34 3.83
CA VAL A 48 4.90 30.43 2.85
C VAL A 48 3.57 30.52 2.07
N PHE A 49 2.85 31.59 2.41
CA PHE A 49 1.97 32.40 1.58
C PHE A 49 2.17 32.20 0.07
N ASP A 50 1.40 31.29 -0.52
CA ASP A 50 1.00 31.46 -1.92
C ASP A 50 -0.38 30.87 -2.14
N CYS A 51 -1.22 31.61 -2.85
CA CYS A 51 -2.68 31.46 -2.90
C CYS A 51 -3.12 30.27 -3.78
N THR A 52 -2.20 29.40 -4.15
CA THR A 52 -2.48 28.22 -4.97
C THR A 52 -2.69 27.03 -4.05
N MET A 53 -3.96 26.68 -3.77
CA MET A 53 -4.36 25.40 -3.17
C MET A 53 -4.01 24.23 -4.10
N ARG A 54 -2.72 23.93 -4.26
CA ARG A 54 -2.21 22.78 -5.00
C ARG A 54 -1.64 21.83 -3.98
N ASP A 55 -2.18 20.61 -3.94
CA ASP A 55 -1.61 19.53 -3.15
C ASP A 55 -0.15 19.30 -3.59
N ILE A 56 0.80 19.69 -2.76
CA ILE A 56 2.22 19.45 -3.02
C ILE A 56 2.52 18.02 -2.59
N PHE A 57 2.97 17.20 -3.53
CA PHE A 57 3.28 15.78 -3.30
C PHE A 57 4.80 15.57 -3.19
N GLY A 58 5.25 15.10 -2.04
CA GLY A 58 6.62 14.66 -1.80
C GLY A 58 6.83 13.19 -2.15
N HIS A 59 8.04 12.84 -2.57
CA HIS A 59 8.39 11.45 -2.88
C HIS A 59 8.47 10.61 -1.59
N LEU A 60 7.59 9.61 -1.44
CA LEU A 60 7.57 8.70 -0.29
C LEU A 60 8.36 7.43 -0.56
N ALA A 61 8.04 6.76 -1.66
CA ALA A 61 8.64 5.48 -1.99
C ALA A 61 8.65 5.19 -3.50
N GLN A 62 9.55 4.29 -3.91
CA GLN A 62 9.63 3.78 -5.27
C GLN A 62 9.83 2.27 -5.24
N ILE A 63 9.02 1.54 -6.00
CA ILE A 63 9.09 0.09 -6.15
C ILE A 63 9.52 -0.21 -7.58
N GLU A 64 10.71 -0.77 -7.74
CA GLU A 64 11.20 -1.30 -9.00
C GLU A 64 10.82 -2.78 -9.10
N TRP A 65 9.90 -3.09 -10.01
CA TRP A 65 9.45 -4.44 -10.26
C TRP A 65 10.44 -5.15 -11.18
N LYS A 66 10.88 -6.34 -10.76
CA LYS A 66 11.75 -7.20 -11.56
C LYS A 66 11.09 -8.57 -11.73
N SER A 67 10.86 -8.97 -12.97
CA SER A 67 10.18 -10.22 -13.33
C SER A 67 11.00 -11.48 -13.02
N LEU A 68 12.34 -11.37 -13.03
CA LEU A 68 13.26 -12.51 -12.85
C LEU A 68 14.16 -12.39 -11.60
N ARG A 69 14.09 -11.27 -10.86
CA ARG A 69 14.92 -11.02 -9.67
C ARG A 69 14.06 -10.39 -8.57
N SER A 70 14.54 -10.41 -7.33
CA SER A 70 13.83 -9.74 -6.23
C SER A 70 13.64 -8.24 -6.53
N SER A 71 12.40 -7.78 -6.45
CA SER A 71 12.02 -6.37 -6.63
C SER A 71 12.71 -5.49 -5.57
N ARG A 72 12.93 -4.22 -5.88
CA ARG A 72 13.58 -3.27 -4.97
C ARG A 72 12.57 -2.23 -4.51
N ILE A 73 12.53 -1.95 -3.22
CA ILE A 73 11.70 -0.89 -2.65
C ILE A 73 12.65 0.16 -2.08
N ARG A 74 12.56 1.39 -2.54
CA ARG A 74 13.21 2.55 -1.93
C ARG A 74 12.16 3.26 -1.08
N PHE A 75 12.30 3.22 0.23
CA PHE A 75 11.35 3.84 1.17
C PHE A 75 12.09 4.90 2.00
N ARG A 76 11.65 6.17 1.93
CA ARG A 76 12.29 7.30 2.65
C ARG A 76 13.82 7.34 2.48
N GLY A 77 14.30 7.13 1.25
CA GLY A 77 15.73 7.12 0.94
C GLY A 77 16.49 5.83 1.29
N ARG A 78 15.87 4.86 1.98
CA ARG A 78 16.48 3.55 2.27
C ARG A 78 16.11 2.53 1.19
N GLU A 79 17.10 1.87 0.60
CA GLU A 79 16.86 0.77 -0.33
C GLU A 79 16.67 -0.55 0.44
N LEU A 80 15.52 -1.18 0.20
CA LEU A 80 15.06 -2.42 0.80
C LEU A 80 14.90 -3.47 -0.29
N ARG A 81 15.63 -4.59 -0.18
CA ARG A 81 15.41 -5.75 -1.07
C ARG A 81 14.18 -6.52 -0.58
N THR A 82 13.16 -6.62 -1.44
CA THR A 82 11.88 -7.25 -1.07
C THR A 82 12.03 -8.64 -0.47
N ARG A 83 12.85 -9.52 -1.07
CA ARG A 83 13.06 -10.88 -0.56
C ARG A 83 13.69 -10.94 0.85
N SER A 84 14.48 -9.92 1.22
CA SER A 84 15.09 -9.84 2.56
C SER A 84 14.14 -9.25 3.61
N VAL A 85 13.28 -8.32 3.18
CA VAL A 85 12.37 -7.59 4.09
C VAL A 85 11.04 -8.30 4.25
N PHE A 86 10.49 -8.85 3.18
CA PHE A 86 9.22 -9.58 3.14
C PHE A 86 9.51 -11.08 3.12
N LYS A 87 9.62 -11.67 4.31
CA LYS A 87 9.83 -13.11 4.47
C LYS A 87 8.53 -13.86 4.22
N LYS A 88 8.58 -14.91 3.40
CA LYS A 88 7.44 -15.82 3.21
C LYS A 88 7.19 -16.58 4.52
N LYS A 89 5.93 -16.66 4.95
CA LYS A 89 5.51 -17.47 6.10
C LYS A 89 4.18 -18.14 5.80
N GLY A 90 4.08 -19.44 6.04
CA GLY A 90 2.87 -20.22 5.73
C GLY A 90 2.64 -20.44 4.24
N TRP A 91 1.51 -21.09 3.94
CA TRP A 91 1.08 -21.48 2.60
C TRP A 91 -0.38 -21.08 2.40
N GLY A 92 -0.71 -20.63 1.18
CA GLY A 92 -2.06 -20.21 0.80
C GLY A 92 -2.25 -20.32 -0.71
N TRP A 93 -3.51 -20.41 -1.14
CA TRP A 93 -3.90 -20.64 -2.55
C TRP A 93 -3.53 -19.50 -3.50
N ARG A 94 -3.33 -18.27 -2.98
CA ARG A 94 -2.77 -17.11 -3.71
C ARG A 94 -1.49 -16.62 -3.04
N GLY A 95 -0.66 -17.57 -2.62
CA GLY A 95 0.65 -17.29 -2.06
C GLY A 95 0.84 -17.54 -0.59
N SER A 96 2.13 -17.57 -0.23
CA SER A 96 2.57 -17.48 1.15
C SER A 96 2.31 -16.08 1.72
N ASP A 97 1.95 -16.00 2.99
CA ASP A 97 1.89 -14.71 3.67
C ASP A 97 3.26 -14.05 3.70
N ARG A 98 3.28 -12.72 3.78
CA ARG A 98 4.53 -11.94 3.84
C ARG A 98 4.65 -11.27 5.20
N VAL A 99 5.77 -11.50 5.87
CA VAL A 99 6.10 -10.89 7.15
C VAL A 99 7.18 -9.84 6.95
N PHE A 100 7.02 -8.67 7.54
CA PHE A 100 8.02 -7.60 7.52
C PHE A 100 8.12 -6.89 8.87
N ILE A 101 9.21 -6.15 9.07
CA ILE A 101 9.43 -5.29 10.22
C ILE A 101 9.15 -3.85 9.78
N ALA A 102 8.22 -3.18 10.46
CA ALA A 102 7.87 -1.79 10.17
C ALA A 102 8.85 -0.82 10.85
N PRO A 103 8.81 0.49 10.53
CA PRO A 103 9.70 1.49 11.14
C PRO A 103 9.60 1.61 12.66
N ASP A 104 8.52 1.15 13.26
CA ASP A 104 8.32 1.08 14.71
C ASP A 104 9.02 -0.11 15.38
N GLY A 105 9.75 -0.93 14.61
CA GLY A 105 10.48 -2.10 15.09
C GLY A 105 9.61 -3.35 15.30
N ARG A 106 8.30 -3.28 15.05
CA ARG A 106 7.39 -4.41 15.27
C ARG A 106 7.24 -5.25 14.00
N GLN A 107 6.94 -6.53 14.19
CA GLN A 107 6.68 -7.46 13.09
C GLN A 107 5.20 -7.47 12.72
N TYR A 108 4.95 -7.44 11.42
CA TYR A 108 3.61 -7.47 10.85
C TYR A 108 3.52 -8.55 9.78
N ARG A 109 2.34 -9.16 9.65
CA ARG A 109 2.03 -10.21 8.69
C ARG A 109 0.91 -9.77 7.75
N TRP A 110 1.22 -9.73 6.46
CA TRP A 110 0.22 -9.65 5.39
C TRP A 110 -0.29 -11.05 5.08
N LYS A 111 -1.58 -11.27 5.36
CA LYS A 111 -2.35 -12.38 4.84
C LYS A 111 -2.83 -12.01 3.44
N LEU A 112 -2.41 -12.73 2.41
CA LEU A 112 -2.78 -12.38 1.03
C LEU A 112 -4.26 -12.69 0.76
N GLY A 113 -4.74 -13.87 1.18
CA GLY A 113 -6.15 -14.25 1.14
C GLY A 113 -6.80 -14.30 -0.25
N THR A 114 -7.92 -15.03 -0.36
CA THR A 114 -8.69 -15.20 -1.61
C THR A 114 -9.68 -14.07 -1.91
N ALA A 115 -9.98 -13.21 -0.94
CA ALA A 115 -10.84 -12.03 -1.15
C ALA A 115 -9.99 -10.75 -1.07
N SER A 116 -9.45 -10.45 0.10
CA SER A 116 -8.74 -9.20 0.38
C SER A 116 -7.48 -9.42 1.21
N PRO A 117 -6.40 -8.64 1.00
CA PRO A 117 -5.24 -8.67 1.87
C PRO A 117 -5.57 -8.06 3.23
N GLU A 118 -5.05 -8.69 4.28
CA GLU A 118 -5.17 -8.23 5.66
C GLU A 118 -3.79 -8.13 6.31
N LEU A 119 -3.55 -7.03 7.03
CA LEU A 119 -2.35 -6.83 7.81
C LEU A 119 -2.66 -7.06 9.29
N ARG A 120 -1.88 -7.92 9.93
CA ARG A 120 -1.99 -8.20 11.37
C ARG A 120 -0.66 -8.02 12.08
N ILE A 121 -0.71 -7.63 13.34
CA ILE A 121 0.46 -7.60 14.22
C ILE A 121 0.89 -9.04 14.47
N LEU A 122 2.19 -9.32 14.37
CA LEU A 122 2.74 -10.64 14.72
C LEU A 122 3.07 -10.68 16.21
N ASN A 123 2.04 -10.68 17.04
CA ASN A 123 2.06 -10.92 18.48
C ASN A 123 0.97 -11.94 18.85
N ASP A 124 0.83 -12.27 20.13
CA ASP A 124 -0.14 -13.28 20.58
C ASP A 124 -1.59 -12.92 20.22
N THR A 125 -1.92 -11.63 20.23
CA THR A 125 -3.28 -11.14 19.91
C THR A 125 -3.62 -11.23 18.43
N GLN A 126 -2.64 -11.31 17.53
CA GLN A 126 -2.80 -11.22 16.07
C GLN A 126 -3.77 -10.12 15.62
N ALA A 127 -3.72 -8.96 16.29
CA ALA A 127 -4.65 -7.87 16.09
C ALA A 127 -4.64 -7.37 14.63
N LEU A 128 -5.82 -7.09 14.07
CA LEU A 128 -5.95 -6.51 12.74
C LEU A 128 -5.45 -5.06 12.76
N VAL A 129 -4.69 -4.69 11.74
CA VAL A 129 -4.03 -3.38 11.61
C VAL A 129 -4.52 -2.67 10.37
N ALA A 130 -4.64 -3.40 9.28
CA ALA A 130 -5.20 -2.86 8.05
C ALA A 130 -5.91 -3.96 7.25
N ARG A 131 -6.88 -3.55 6.44
CA ARG A 131 -7.60 -4.43 5.53
C ARG A 131 -7.98 -3.66 4.28
N PHE A 132 -7.76 -4.27 3.13
CA PHE A 132 -8.26 -3.71 1.89
C PHE A 132 -9.66 -4.23 1.59
N HIS A 133 -10.54 -3.34 1.16
CA HIS A 133 -11.89 -3.68 0.73
C HIS A 133 -11.95 -3.43 -0.77
N PRO A 134 -11.84 -4.49 -1.61
CA PRO A 134 -11.91 -4.32 -3.04
C PRO A 134 -13.29 -3.79 -3.44
N GLY A 135 -13.31 -2.87 -4.40
CA GLY A 135 -14.56 -2.42 -4.99
C GLY A 135 -15.20 -3.58 -5.75
N GLY A 136 -16.49 -3.82 -5.52
CA GLY A 136 -17.25 -4.86 -6.20
C GLY A 136 -18.19 -4.26 -7.24
N LYS A 137 -18.23 -4.86 -8.45
CA LYS A 137 -19.39 -4.78 -9.33
C LYS A 137 -20.33 -5.92 -8.98
N THR A 138 -21.34 -5.68 -8.16
CA THR A 138 -22.51 -6.55 -8.10
C THR A 138 -23.51 -6.03 -9.13
N CYS A 139 -24.08 -6.91 -9.96
CA CYS A 139 -24.98 -6.55 -11.07
C CYS A 139 -26.20 -5.71 -10.67
N PHE A 140 -26.51 -5.60 -9.38
CA PHE A 140 -27.69 -4.94 -8.84
C PHE A 140 -27.40 -3.74 -7.93
N PHE A 141 -26.14 -3.47 -7.60
CA PHE A 141 -25.80 -2.37 -6.68
C PHE A 141 -24.76 -1.43 -7.28
N PRO A 142 -24.78 -0.14 -6.91
CA PRO A 142 -23.74 0.79 -7.27
C PRO A 142 -22.36 0.24 -6.88
N SER A 143 -21.41 0.32 -7.82
CA SER A 143 -20.02 -0.08 -7.59
C SER A 143 -19.48 0.65 -6.37
N ARG A 144 -19.15 -0.09 -5.30
CA ARG A 144 -18.53 0.51 -4.10
C ARG A 144 -17.09 0.92 -4.46
N SER A 145 -16.70 2.15 -4.14
CA SER A 145 -15.30 2.58 -4.29
C SER A 145 -14.40 1.69 -3.43
N PRO A 146 -13.29 1.16 -3.96
CA PRO A 146 -12.33 0.41 -3.16
C PRO A 146 -11.73 1.32 -2.08
N PHE A 147 -11.45 0.76 -0.91
CA PHE A 147 -10.75 1.51 0.13
C PHE A 147 -9.84 0.62 0.97
N LEU A 148 -8.74 1.21 1.43
CA LEU A 148 -7.84 0.61 2.42
C LEU A 148 -8.22 1.15 3.81
N GLU A 149 -8.65 0.26 4.69
CA GLU A 149 -8.94 0.58 6.09
C GLU A 149 -7.69 0.35 6.93
N ILE A 150 -7.26 1.38 7.65
CA ILE A 150 -6.16 1.34 8.62
C ILE A 150 -6.78 1.56 9.99
N LEU A 151 -6.66 0.58 10.87
CA LEU A 151 -7.17 0.66 12.24
C LEU A 151 -6.25 1.51 13.11
N PRO A 152 -6.73 2.07 14.24
CA PRO A 152 -5.94 2.94 15.11
C PRO A 152 -4.56 2.37 15.48
N ALA A 153 -4.47 1.05 15.66
CA ALA A 153 -3.23 0.34 15.96
C ALA A 153 -2.16 0.35 14.85
N GLY A 154 -2.47 0.89 13.66
CA GLY A 154 -1.57 1.00 12.51
C GLY A 154 -1.40 2.40 11.96
N GLU A 155 -2.07 3.42 12.52
CA GLU A 155 -2.04 4.77 11.97
C GLU A 155 -0.63 5.39 12.04
N HIS A 156 0.13 5.09 13.10
CA HIS A 156 1.52 5.53 13.28
C HIS A 156 2.49 4.98 12.22
N ILE A 157 2.12 3.91 11.51
CA ILE A 157 2.89 3.31 10.41
C ILE A 157 2.16 3.38 9.06
N ALA A 158 1.18 4.28 8.89
CA ALA A 158 0.34 4.34 7.70
C ALA A 158 1.13 4.39 6.38
N ASP A 159 2.23 5.15 6.32
CA ASP A 159 3.12 5.21 5.16
C ASP A 159 3.67 3.82 4.79
N ALA A 160 4.14 3.07 5.79
CA ALA A 160 4.69 1.73 5.60
C ALA A 160 3.58 0.73 5.21
N ILE A 161 2.38 0.88 5.77
CA ILE A 161 1.20 0.09 5.40
C ILE A 161 0.87 0.31 3.93
N LEU A 162 0.80 1.56 3.45
CA LEU A 162 0.48 1.85 2.05
C LEU A 162 1.53 1.28 1.10
N VAL A 163 2.82 1.51 1.38
CA VAL A 163 3.92 1.03 0.52
C VAL A 163 3.94 -0.49 0.47
N SER A 164 3.76 -1.15 1.61
CA SER A 164 3.69 -2.61 1.65
C SER A 164 2.40 -3.15 1.03
N PHE A 165 1.26 -2.46 1.16
CA PHE A 165 0.00 -2.83 0.51
C PHE A 165 0.13 -2.83 -1.02
N VAL A 166 0.69 -1.77 -1.61
CA VAL A 166 0.96 -1.71 -3.06
C VAL A 166 1.89 -2.85 -3.48
N TYR A 167 2.88 -3.19 -2.66
CA TYR A 167 3.75 -4.34 -2.91
C TYR A 167 2.97 -5.68 -2.95
N ILE A 168 2.12 -5.89 -1.95
CA ILE A 168 1.37 -7.14 -1.75
C ILE A 168 0.30 -7.33 -2.81
N GLU A 169 -0.45 -6.28 -3.18
CA GLU A 169 -1.44 -6.38 -4.26
C GLU A 169 -0.79 -6.81 -5.57
N LYS A 170 0.44 -6.35 -5.86
CA LYS A 170 1.10 -6.76 -7.10
C LYS A 170 1.49 -8.23 -7.07
N LEU A 171 2.00 -8.70 -5.92
CA LEU A 171 2.27 -10.12 -5.74
C LEU A 171 1.03 -10.98 -5.92
N ARG A 172 -0.15 -10.50 -5.48
CA ARG A 172 -1.43 -11.21 -5.66
C ARG A 172 -1.91 -11.23 -7.11
N GLU A 173 -1.55 -10.23 -7.93
CA GLU A 173 -1.83 -10.23 -9.37
C GLU A 173 -0.88 -11.14 -10.16
N ASP A 174 0.35 -11.36 -9.67
CA ASP A 174 1.41 -12.11 -10.36
C ASP A 174 1.46 -13.60 -10.00
N GLU A 175 0.83 -14.03 -8.90
CA GLU A 175 0.72 -15.44 -8.46
C GLU A 175 -0.58 -16.10 -8.93
#